data_AF-A0A9Q4EX61-F1
#
_entry.id   AF-A0A9Q4EX61-F1
#
_cell.length_a   1.000
_cell.length_b   1.000
_cell.length_c   1.000
_cell.angle_alpha   90.00
_cell.angle_beta   90.00
_cell.angle_gamma   90.00
#
_symmetry.space_group_name_H-M   'P 1'
#
loop_
_entity.id
_entity.type
_entity.pdbx_description
1 polymer ?
#
loop_
_entity_poly.entity_id
_entity_poly.type
_entity_poly.pdbx_seq_one_letter_code
_entity_poly.pdbx_strand_id
1 'polypeptide(L)'
;MNVLEKILEETSNIYRGVESNEDLEWNRAVNKCQNIIHGCMEDIPDIAKQANDILEKLSFFYGQRAGRELWNDKPRNVQDEDIASFNRDIDFLRTIINDLNSKRCGWIPVEERLPNEEEFKEAYCRNKYAAEFVVMIEDATRPTTLYYKNGSWFDEERNYYSVVAWQPLPKPYKEK
;
A
#
# COMPACT_ATOMS: atom_id res chain seq x y z
N MET A 1 -20.90 1.75 3.00
CA MET A 1 -19.84 1.57 4.00
C MET A 1 -18.65 0.95 3.31
N ASN A 2 -17.55 1.68 3.20
CA ASN A 2 -16.26 1.25 2.68
C ASN A 2 -15.68 0.15 3.60
N VAL A 3 -14.88 -0.77 3.04
CA VAL A 3 -14.10 -1.76 3.80
C VAL A 3 -13.32 -1.12 4.96
N LEU A 4 -12.69 0.04 4.74
CA LEU A 4 -11.96 0.77 5.78
C LEU A 4 -12.88 1.28 6.89
N GLU A 5 -14.08 1.79 6.56
CA GLU A 5 -15.07 2.23 7.55
C GLU A 5 -15.55 1.06 8.41
N LYS A 6 -15.75 -0.10 7.79
CA LYS A 6 -16.16 -1.33 8.49
C LYS A 6 -15.05 -1.84 9.43
N ILE A 7 -13.79 -1.81 9.00
CA ILE A 7 -12.65 -2.18 9.87
C ILE A 7 -12.52 -1.19 11.04
N LEU A 8 -12.80 0.09 10.82
CA LEU A 8 -12.79 1.11 11.88
C LEU A 8 -13.89 0.89 12.93
N GLU A 9 -15.08 0.48 12.48
CA GLU A 9 -16.18 0.08 13.34
C GLU A 9 -15.83 -1.17 14.16
N GLU A 10 -15.33 -2.23 13.51
CA GLU A 10 -14.94 -3.48 14.18
C GLU A 10 -13.81 -3.26 15.20
N THR A 11 -12.81 -2.43 14.88
CA THR A 11 -11.72 -2.09 15.82
C THR A 11 -12.20 -1.25 17.00
N SER A 12 -13.28 -0.48 16.85
CA SER A 12 -13.89 0.25 17.98
C SER A 12 -14.58 -0.69 18.98
N ASN A 13 -14.98 -1.90 18.55
CA ASN A 13 -15.68 -2.86 19.41
C ASN A 13 -14.74 -3.70 20.27
N ILE A 14 -13.42 -3.63 20.04
CA ILE A 14 -12.42 -4.43 20.77
C ILE A 14 -11.69 -3.66 21.88
N TYR A 15 -12.11 -2.42 22.15
CA TYR A 15 -11.63 -1.66 23.32
C TYR A 15 -11.98 -2.40 24.62
N ARG A 16 -11.04 -2.41 25.56
CA ARG A 16 -11.23 -3.02 26.88
C ARG A 16 -11.55 -1.95 27.91
N GLY A 17 -12.37 -2.31 28.90
CA GLY A 17 -12.46 -1.52 30.14
C GLY A 17 -11.09 -1.48 30.80
N VAL A 18 -10.64 -0.31 31.24
CA VAL A 18 -9.30 -0.16 31.83
C VAL A 18 -9.34 -0.57 33.29
N GLU A 19 -8.87 -1.78 33.58
CA GLU A 19 -8.71 -2.30 34.94
C GLU A 19 -7.24 -2.56 35.29
N SER A 20 -6.39 -2.71 34.27
CA SER A 20 -4.96 -2.98 34.41
C SER A 20 -4.10 -2.12 33.48
N ASN A 21 -2.79 -2.15 33.70
CA ASN A 21 -1.82 -1.52 32.80
C ASN A 21 -1.77 -2.23 31.43
N GLU A 22 -2.15 -3.52 31.39
CA GLU A 22 -2.24 -4.29 30.15
C GLU A 22 -3.43 -3.83 29.29
N ASP A 23 -4.58 -3.52 29.89
CA ASP A 23 -5.73 -2.94 29.18
C ASP A 23 -5.43 -1.56 28.60
N LEU A 24 -4.64 -0.77 29.32
CA LEU A 24 -4.12 0.53 28.86
C LEU A 24 -3.24 0.39 27.62
N GLU A 25 -2.29 -0.55 27.64
CA GLU A 25 -1.42 -0.82 26.49
C GLU A 25 -2.20 -1.41 25.31
N TRP A 26 -3.18 -2.29 25.57
CA TRP A 26 -4.09 -2.80 24.54
C TRP A 26 -4.87 -1.67 23.87
N ASN A 27 -5.52 -0.80 24.64
CA ASN A 27 -6.27 0.33 24.10
C ASN A 27 -5.35 1.32 23.36
N ARG A 28 -4.10 1.51 23.78
CA ARG A 28 -3.09 2.30 23.04
C ARG A 28 -2.74 1.67 21.69
N ALA A 29 -2.63 0.35 21.61
CA ALA A 29 -2.40 -0.36 20.36
C ALA A 29 -3.59 -0.22 19.41
N VAL A 30 -4.83 -0.38 19.91
CA VAL A 30 -6.06 -0.18 19.12
C VAL A 30 -6.12 1.26 18.57
N ASN A 31 -5.83 2.27 19.40
CA ASN A 31 -5.76 3.68 18.96
C ASN A 31 -4.74 3.89 17.83
N LYS A 32 -3.55 3.28 17.91
CA LYS A 32 -2.55 3.36 16.84
C LYS A 32 -3.07 2.76 15.54
N CYS A 33 -3.73 1.60 15.60
CA CYS A 33 -4.33 0.97 14.43
C CYS A 33 -5.41 1.86 13.80
N GLN A 34 -6.28 2.46 14.61
CA GLN A 34 -7.32 3.38 14.13
C GLN A 34 -6.73 4.64 13.48
N ASN A 35 -5.65 5.21 14.04
CA ASN A 35 -4.97 6.36 13.43
C ASN A 35 -4.38 6.03 12.05
N ILE A 36 -3.82 4.82 11.87
CA ILE A 36 -3.33 4.35 10.57
C ILE A 36 -4.50 4.23 9.57
N ILE A 37 -5.62 3.63 9.99
CA ILE A 37 -6.81 3.47 9.13
C ILE A 37 -7.38 4.83 8.75
N HIS A 38 -7.50 5.76 9.71
CA HIS A 38 -7.97 7.11 9.48
C HIS A 38 -7.13 7.85 8.46
N GLY A 39 -5.81 7.87 8.66
CA GLY A 39 -5.00 8.61 7.71
C GLY A 39 -4.84 7.87 6.37
N CYS A 40 -5.03 6.54 6.32
CA CYS A 40 -5.32 5.87 5.05
C CYS A 40 -6.56 6.52 4.40
N MET A 41 -7.66 6.71 5.11
CA MET A 41 -8.86 7.37 4.54
C MET A 41 -8.63 8.83 4.08
N GLU A 42 -7.58 9.52 4.55
CA GLU A 42 -7.26 10.92 4.24
C GLU A 42 -6.14 11.13 3.18
N ASP A 43 -5.72 10.09 2.44
CA ASP A 43 -4.73 10.16 1.34
C ASP A 43 -3.37 10.78 1.72
N ILE A 44 -2.84 10.51 2.92
CA ILE A 44 -1.52 11.02 3.33
C ILE A 44 -0.39 10.08 2.82
N PRO A 45 0.55 10.56 1.96
CA PRO A 45 1.63 9.75 1.39
C PRO A 45 2.59 9.11 2.42
N ASP A 46 2.63 9.64 3.64
CA ASP A 46 3.59 9.25 4.68
C ASP A 46 3.09 8.10 5.59
N ILE A 47 1.85 7.65 5.41
CA ILE A 47 1.21 6.71 6.35
C ILE A 47 1.64 5.28 6.18
N ALA A 48 1.84 4.83 4.96
CA ALA A 48 2.33 3.48 4.76
C ALA A 48 3.80 3.34 5.18
N LYS A 49 4.58 4.43 5.11
CA LYS A 49 5.91 4.49 5.72
C LYS A 49 5.79 4.39 7.24
N GLN A 50 4.91 5.18 7.87
CA GLN A 50 4.65 5.09 9.31
C GLN A 50 4.13 3.70 9.73
N ALA A 51 3.27 3.07 8.93
CA ALA A 51 2.74 1.74 9.19
C ALA A 51 3.83 0.67 9.05
N ASN A 52 4.68 0.77 8.04
CA ASN A 52 5.85 -0.11 7.91
C ASN A 52 6.83 0.08 9.09
N ASP A 53 7.08 1.31 9.54
CA ASP A 53 7.91 1.59 10.73
C ASP A 53 7.30 1.02 12.01
N ILE A 54 5.97 1.05 12.14
CA ILE A 54 5.25 0.45 13.27
C ILE A 54 5.33 -1.08 13.20
N LEU A 55 5.17 -1.67 12.01
CA LEU A 55 5.32 -3.12 11.80
C LEU A 55 6.75 -3.60 12.06
N GLU A 56 7.77 -2.83 11.69
CA GLU A 56 9.16 -3.10 12.06
C GLU A 56 9.39 -3.03 13.58
N LYS A 57 8.83 -2.03 14.25
CA LYS A 57 8.91 -1.96 15.71
C LYS A 57 8.21 -3.15 16.35
N LEU A 58 7.02 -3.51 15.88
CA LEU A 58 6.27 -4.67 16.37
C LEU A 58 7.03 -5.97 16.13
N SER A 59 7.58 -6.21 14.94
CA SER A 59 8.41 -7.39 14.67
C SER A 59 9.68 -7.42 15.53
N PHE A 60 10.29 -6.27 15.79
CA PHE A 60 11.44 -6.14 16.67
C PHE A 60 11.09 -6.46 18.14
N PHE A 61 10.00 -5.89 18.68
CA PHE A 61 9.59 -6.08 20.07
C PHE A 61 8.99 -7.46 20.35
N TYR A 62 8.26 -8.06 19.40
CA TYR A 62 7.73 -9.42 19.54
C TYR A 62 8.74 -10.51 19.13
N GLY A 63 9.71 -10.19 18.27
CA GLY A 63 10.79 -11.08 17.84
C GLY A 63 11.99 -11.18 18.81
N GLN A 64 12.16 -10.24 19.75
CA GLN A 64 13.21 -10.26 20.77
C GLN A 64 12.65 -10.14 22.19
N ARG A 65 13.16 -10.99 23.10
CA ARG A 65 13.14 -10.97 24.58
C ARG A 65 11.82 -10.63 25.32
N ALA A 66 11.11 -9.56 24.99
CA ALA A 66 9.90 -9.12 25.69
C ALA A 66 8.71 -10.09 25.52
N GLY A 67 8.52 -10.67 24.33
CA GLY A 67 7.46 -11.67 24.10
C GLY A 67 7.69 -13.00 24.83
N ARG A 68 8.96 -13.42 24.97
CA ARG A 68 9.30 -14.64 25.73
C ARG A 68 9.19 -14.43 27.23
N GLU A 69 9.54 -13.24 27.74
CA GLU A 69 9.34 -12.88 29.14
C GLU A 69 7.86 -12.79 29.53
N LEU A 70 6.99 -12.33 28.61
CA LEU A 70 5.53 -12.30 28.78
C LEU A 70 4.88 -13.70 28.75
N TRP A 71 5.51 -14.69 28.10
CA TRP A 71 4.95 -16.05 27.91
C TRP A 71 5.84 -17.16 28.50
N ASN A 72 6.66 -16.84 29.51
CA ASN A 72 7.56 -17.81 30.13
C ASN A 72 6.84 -19.06 30.66
N ASP A 73 5.55 -18.93 30.95
CA ASP A 73 4.69 -19.99 31.49
C ASP A 73 4.30 -21.03 30.42
N LYS A 74 4.42 -20.70 29.13
CA LYS A 74 4.04 -21.58 28.02
C LYS A 74 5.18 -22.53 27.65
N PRO A 75 4.87 -23.76 27.20
CA PRO A 75 5.85 -24.67 26.61
C PRO A 75 6.57 -24.04 25.41
N ARG A 76 7.87 -24.31 25.29
CA ARG A 76 8.74 -23.66 24.29
C ARG A 76 8.30 -23.86 22.84
N ASN A 77 7.75 -25.03 22.52
CA ASN A 77 7.20 -25.33 21.18
C ASN A 77 6.00 -24.43 20.84
N VAL A 78 5.15 -24.13 21.81
CA VAL A 78 3.99 -23.23 21.64
C VAL A 78 4.47 -21.79 21.45
N GLN A 79 5.49 -21.36 22.20
CA GLN A 79 6.09 -20.03 22.00
C GLN A 79 6.68 -19.88 20.59
N ASP A 80 7.37 -20.89 20.08
CA ASP A 80 7.99 -20.85 18.75
C ASP A 80 6.92 -20.86 17.63
N GLU A 81 5.82 -21.60 17.81
CA GLU A 81 4.66 -21.55 16.90
C GLU A 81 3.97 -20.18 16.90
N ASP A 82 3.73 -19.59 18.07
CA ASP A 82 3.12 -18.25 18.21
C ASP A 82 3.98 -17.18 17.51
N ILE A 83 5.31 -17.23 17.67
CA ILE A 83 6.26 -16.33 16.98
C ILE A 83 6.20 -16.53 15.46
N ALA A 84 6.17 -17.78 14.99
CA ALA A 84 6.08 -18.07 13.56
C ALA A 84 4.76 -17.57 12.97
N SER A 85 3.64 -17.71 13.69
CA SER A 85 2.34 -17.18 13.27
C SER A 85 2.37 -15.66 13.18
N PHE A 86 2.88 -14.99 14.21
CA PHE A 86 2.98 -13.54 14.25
C PHE A 86 3.80 -12.98 13.10
N ASN A 87 4.95 -13.57 12.79
CA ASN A 87 5.78 -13.13 11.66
C ASN A 87 5.04 -13.27 10.32
N ARG A 88 4.29 -14.36 10.12
CA ARG A 88 3.45 -14.53 8.91
C ARG A 88 2.38 -13.44 8.81
N ASP A 89 1.73 -13.11 9.92
CA ASP A 89 0.70 -12.07 9.96
C ASP A 89 1.29 -10.68 9.66
N ILE A 90 2.48 -10.38 10.18
CA ILE A 90 3.21 -9.13 9.86
C ILE A 90 3.58 -9.03 8.38
N ASP A 91 4.08 -10.12 7.78
CA ASP A 91 4.44 -10.14 6.35
C ASP A 91 3.21 -9.99 5.44
N PHE A 92 2.08 -10.59 5.85
CA PHE A 92 0.80 -10.38 5.18
C PHE A 92 0.35 -8.91 5.25
N LEU A 93 0.44 -8.27 6.43
CA LEU A 93 0.11 -6.86 6.60
C LEU A 93 1.01 -5.95 5.75
N ARG A 94 2.31 -6.22 5.69
CA ARG A 94 3.25 -5.49 4.81
C ARG A 94 2.83 -5.60 3.35
N THR A 95 2.44 -6.80 2.91
CA THR A 95 1.97 -7.04 1.54
C THR A 95 0.74 -6.19 1.23
N ILE A 96 -0.26 -6.19 2.12
CA ILE A 96 -1.46 -5.36 1.97
C ILE A 96 -1.11 -3.88 1.93
N ILE A 97 -0.26 -3.39 2.84
CA ILE A 97 0.09 -1.97 2.90
C ILE A 97 0.81 -1.53 1.63
N ASN A 98 1.72 -2.36 1.11
CA ASN A 98 2.45 -2.07 -0.12
C ASN A 98 1.52 -2.11 -1.34
N ASP A 99 0.58 -3.05 -1.40
CA ASP A 99 -0.45 -3.14 -2.45
C ASP A 99 -1.43 -1.96 -2.40
N LEU A 100 -1.84 -1.53 -1.21
CA LEU A 100 -2.67 -0.33 -1.04
C LEU A 100 -1.91 0.92 -1.48
N ASN A 101 -0.62 1.01 -1.17
CA ASN A 101 0.23 2.11 -1.60
C ASN A 101 0.39 2.17 -3.11
N SER A 102 0.70 1.04 -3.77
CA SER A 102 0.86 0.98 -5.22
C SER A 102 -0.44 1.37 -5.93
N LYS A 103 -1.58 0.89 -5.43
CA LYS A 103 -2.90 1.26 -5.94
C LYS A 103 -3.26 2.73 -5.68
N ARG A 104 -2.74 3.34 -4.61
CA ARG A 104 -3.01 4.74 -4.23
C ARG A 104 -2.22 5.78 -5.03
N CYS A 105 -1.00 5.47 -5.45
CA CYS A 105 -0.20 6.41 -6.24
C CYS A 105 -0.60 6.45 -7.72
N GLY A 106 -1.65 5.74 -8.12
CA GLY A 106 -2.22 5.72 -9.47
C GLY A 106 -1.39 4.95 -10.50
N TRP A 107 -0.24 4.40 -10.08
CA TRP A 107 0.67 3.64 -10.92
C TRP A 107 0.21 2.19 -11.05
N ILE A 108 0.12 1.73 -12.29
CA ILE A 108 -0.27 0.37 -12.65
C ILE A 108 0.97 -0.32 -13.25
N PRO A 109 1.51 -1.38 -12.62
CA PRO A 109 2.59 -2.16 -13.19
C PRO A 109 2.17 -2.78 -14.53
N VAL A 110 3.06 -2.81 -15.52
CA VAL A 110 2.75 -3.44 -16.82
C VAL A 110 2.47 -4.95 -16.69
N GLU A 111 3.07 -5.59 -15.67
CA GLU A 111 2.83 -6.99 -15.32
C GLU A 111 1.42 -7.23 -14.78
N GLU A 112 0.80 -6.21 -14.16
CA GLU A 112 -0.59 -6.28 -13.72
C GLU A 112 -1.54 -6.18 -14.94
N ARG A 113 -1.37 -5.11 -15.74
CA ARG A 113 -2.08 -4.92 -17.00
C ARG A 113 -1.53 -3.76 -17.82
N LEU A 114 -1.89 -3.76 -19.11
CA LEU A 114 -1.72 -2.61 -20.02
C LEU A 114 -2.98 -1.71 -20.04
N PRO A 115 -2.90 -0.50 -20.63
CA PRO A 115 -4.07 0.36 -20.82
C PRO A 115 -5.18 -0.34 -21.59
N ASN A 116 -6.41 -0.24 -21.08
CA ASN A 116 -7.59 -0.81 -21.72
C ASN A 116 -8.14 0.12 -22.82
N GLU A 117 -9.20 -0.32 -23.52
CA GLU A 117 -9.75 0.44 -24.65
C GLU A 117 -10.38 1.79 -24.24
N GLU A 118 -10.96 1.87 -23.04
CA GLU A 118 -11.55 3.10 -22.52
C GLU A 118 -10.46 4.13 -22.19
N GLU A 119 -9.44 3.73 -21.45
CA GLU A 119 -8.27 4.55 -21.12
C GLU A 119 -7.52 4.99 -22.39
N PHE A 120 -7.41 4.09 -23.37
CA PHE A 120 -6.83 4.41 -24.68
C PHE A 120 -7.63 5.50 -25.40
N LYS A 121 -8.96 5.44 -25.38
CA LYS A 121 -9.83 6.45 -26.02
C LYS A 121 -9.75 7.79 -25.32
N GLU A 122 -9.74 7.81 -23.98
CA GLU A 122 -9.64 9.04 -23.19
C GLU A 122 -8.32 9.77 -23.42
N ALA A 123 -7.22 9.03 -23.52
CA ALA A 123 -5.88 9.57 -23.72
C ALA A 123 -5.46 9.69 -25.21
N TYR A 124 -6.38 9.50 -26.15
CA TYR A 124 -6.05 9.40 -27.58
C TYR A 124 -5.57 10.73 -28.18
N CYS A 125 -4.33 10.75 -28.65
CA CYS A 125 -3.72 11.86 -29.37
C CYS A 125 -3.87 11.67 -30.88
N ARG A 126 -4.82 12.40 -31.49
CA ARG A 126 -5.13 12.31 -32.93
C ARG A 126 -3.90 12.49 -33.83
N ASN A 127 -3.00 13.42 -33.49
CA ASN A 127 -1.82 13.72 -34.32
C ASN A 127 -0.77 12.60 -34.30
N LYS A 128 -0.73 11.80 -33.24
CA LYS A 128 0.23 10.70 -33.07
C LYS A 128 -0.39 9.33 -33.39
N TYR A 129 -1.72 9.28 -33.57
CA TYR A 129 -2.50 8.05 -33.76
C TYR A 129 -2.22 7.00 -32.67
N ALA A 130 -2.09 7.46 -31.42
CA ALA A 130 -1.72 6.69 -30.23
C ALA A 130 -2.23 7.42 -28.97
N ALA A 131 -2.23 6.75 -27.82
CA ALA A 131 -2.68 7.32 -26.56
C ALA A 131 -1.49 7.71 -25.67
N GLU A 132 -1.53 8.87 -25.01
CA GLU A 132 -0.42 9.36 -24.19
C GLU A 132 -0.63 9.08 -22.69
N PHE A 133 0.39 8.58 -22.02
CA PHE A 133 0.35 8.25 -20.59
C PHE A 133 1.61 8.72 -19.88
N VAL A 134 1.52 8.89 -18.55
CA VAL A 134 2.72 9.01 -17.72
C VAL A 134 3.24 7.60 -17.46
N VAL A 135 4.54 7.40 -17.64
CA VAL A 135 5.20 6.10 -17.57
C VAL A 135 6.46 6.17 -16.71
N MET A 136 6.82 5.02 -16.16
CA MET A 136 8.12 4.75 -15.55
C MET A 136 8.88 3.80 -16.46
N ILE A 137 9.97 4.28 -17.04
CA ILE A 137 10.85 3.47 -17.90
C ILE A 137 11.76 2.62 -16.99
N GLU A 138 12.06 1.41 -17.43
CA GLU A 138 13.03 0.52 -16.77
C GLU A 138 14.37 1.26 -16.54
N ASP A 139 14.95 1.11 -15.35
CA ASP A 139 16.18 1.78 -14.90
C ASP A 139 16.17 3.32 -14.86
N ALA A 140 15.06 3.97 -15.22
CA ALA A 140 14.95 5.42 -15.09
C ALA A 140 14.80 5.85 -13.62
N THR A 141 15.25 7.05 -13.27
CA THR A 141 15.08 7.60 -11.91
C THR A 141 13.90 8.57 -11.80
N ARG A 142 13.27 8.92 -12.92
CA ARG A 142 12.16 9.88 -12.98
C ARG A 142 11.12 9.42 -14.00
N PRO A 143 9.82 9.66 -13.73
CA PRO A 143 8.77 9.39 -14.70
C PRO A 143 8.81 10.38 -15.87
N THR A 144 8.24 9.97 -16.99
CA THR A 144 8.10 10.76 -18.23
C THR A 144 6.75 10.47 -18.89
N THR A 145 6.45 11.06 -20.04
CA THR A 145 5.33 10.63 -20.89
C THR A 145 5.80 9.84 -22.10
N LEU A 146 5.01 8.86 -22.52
CA LEU A 146 5.19 8.12 -23.78
C LEU A 146 3.83 7.86 -24.43
N TYR A 147 3.86 7.57 -25.74
CA TYR A 147 2.71 7.11 -26.48
C TYR A 147 2.60 5.59 -26.46
N TYR A 148 1.39 5.10 -26.25
CA TYR A 148 1.02 3.70 -26.26
C TYR A 148 0.21 3.36 -27.52
N LYS A 149 0.61 2.27 -28.18
CA LYS A 149 -0.16 1.68 -29.29
C LYS A 149 0.18 0.21 -29.45
N ASN A 150 -0.84 -0.63 -29.59
CA ASN A 150 -0.70 -2.08 -29.89
C ASN A 150 0.30 -2.80 -28.96
N GLY A 151 0.27 -2.50 -27.65
CA GLY A 151 1.16 -3.14 -26.68
C GLY A 151 2.58 -2.57 -26.61
N SER A 152 2.89 -1.52 -27.36
CA SER A 152 4.23 -0.90 -27.40
C SER A 152 4.20 0.56 -26.93
N TRP A 153 5.29 0.97 -26.29
CA TRP A 153 5.51 2.33 -25.76
C TRP A 153 6.62 3.04 -26.54
N PHE A 154 6.38 4.27 -26.99
CA PHE A 154 7.32 5.02 -27.81
C PHE A 154 7.22 6.55 -27.62
N ASP A 155 8.31 7.26 -27.93
CA ASP A 155 8.37 8.73 -27.82
C ASP A 155 7.93 9.46 -29.11
N GLU A 156 8.10 10.77 -29.17
CA GLU A 156 7.76 11.56 -30.37
C GLU A 156 8.56 11.17 -31.63
N GLU A 157 9.79 10.68 -31.44
CA GLU A 157 10.71 10.25 -32.50
C GLU A 157 10.49 8.79 -32.91
N ARG A 158 9.58 8.08 -32.22
CA ARG A 158 9.31 6.64 -32.36
C ARG A 158 10.43 5.73 -31.88
N ASN A 159 11.23 6.18 -30.92
CA ASN A 159 12.09 5.27 -30.15
C ASN A 159 11.22 4.48 -29.17
N TYR A 160 11.47 3.18 -29.04
CA TYR A 160 10.70 2.28 -28.19
C TYR A 160 11.42 2.04 -26.86
N TYR A 161 10.65 1.93 -25.77
CA TYR A 161 11.18 1.81 -24.42
C TYR A 161 10.51 0.67 -23.63
N SER A 162 11.28 0.02 -22.76
CA SER A 162 10.75 -0.87 -21.72
C SER A 162 10.12 -0.04 -20.61
N VAL A 163 8.81 -0.19 -20.41
CA VAL A 163 8.05 0.50 -19.36
C VAL A 163 7.72 -0.50 -18.26
N VAL A 164 7.97 -0.14 -16.99
CA VAL A 164 7.69 -1.01 -15.83
C VAL A 164 6.35 -0.67 -15.15
N ALA A 165 5.90 0.59 -15.23
CA ALA A 165 4.61 1.02 -14.71
C ALA A 165 4.07 2.23 -15.48
N TRP A 166 2.76 2.45 -15.46
CA TRP A 166 2.09 3.54 -16.17
C TRP A 166 0.89 4.09 -15.37
N GLN A 167 0.43 5.29 -15.71
CA GLN A 167 -0.80 5.89 -15.17
C GLN A 167 -1.47 6.82 -16.21
N PRO A 168 -2.79 7.01 -16.16
CA PRO A 168 -3.48 7.99 -17.00
C PRO A 168 -2.98 9.42 -16.74
N LEU A 169 -3.08 10.27 -17.76
CA LEU A 169 -2.80 11.69 -17.57
C LEU A 169 -3.78 12.32 -16.55
N PRO A 170 -3.36 13.30 -15.74
CA PRO A 170 -4.26 14.03 -14.87
C PRO A 170 -5.41 14.64 -15.65
N LYS A 171 -6.60 14.71 -15.04
CA LYS A 171 -7.74 15.38 -15.66
C LYS A 171 -7.37 16.84 -16.00
N PRO A 172 -7.78 17.36 -17.16
CA PRO A 172 -7.53 18.75 -17.53
C PRO A 172 -8.00 19.69 -16.43
N TYR A 173 -7.17 20.69 -16.13
CA TYR A 173 -7.53 21.73 -15.18
C TYR A 173 -8.81 22.44 -15.64
N LYS A 174 -9.74 22.63 -14.70
CA LYS A 174 -10.95 23.44 -14.90
C LYS A 174 -10.90 24.59 -13.91
N GLU A 175 -10.81 25.81 -14.42
CA GLU A 175 -11.04 27.00 -13.60
C GLU A 175 -12.47 26.97 -13.04
N LYS A 176 -12.61 27.38 -11.78
CA LYS A 176 -13.91 27.43 -11.08
C LYS A 176 -14.69 28.68 -11.46
#